data_AF-A0A974BPW7-F1
#
_entry.id   AF-A0A974BPW7-F1
#
_cell.length_a   1.000
_cell.length_b   1.000
_cell.length_c   1.000
_cell.angle_alpha   90.00
_cell.angle_beta   90.00
_cell.angle_gamma   90.00
#
_symmetry.space_group_name_H-M   'P 1'
#
loop_
_entity.id
_entity.type
_entity.pdbx_description
1 polymer ?
#
loop_
_entity_poly.entity_id
_entity_poly.type
_entity_poly.pdbx_seq_one_letter_code
_entity_poly.pdbx_strand_id
1 'polypeptide(L)'
;LLKQIDAGGDKYLAGVNTEEVVYCLNRYDTISGSPYTHFTTIPGRLVYYSCGRLGCWGVNNASDIYFRYNVKPTACEGSQWWRVEGSLTMLEVGTDGSVFGLSPDGKVYKR
;
A
#
# COMPACT_ATOMS: atom_id res chain seq x y z
N LEU A 1 -16.98 -0.61 0.00
CA LEU A 1 -16.45 -0.05 -1.26
C LEU A 1 -15.00 0.36 -1.04
N LEU A 2 -14.08 0.04 -1.95
CA LEU A 2 -12.70 0.55 -1.88
C LEU A 2 -12.70 2.07 -2.10
N LYS A 3 -11.90 2.81 -1.34
CA LYS A 3 -11.75 4.27 -1.50
C LYS A 3 -10.47 4.66 -2.24
N GLN A 4 -9.46 3.79 -2.22
CA GLN A 4 -8.19 3.97 -2.91
C GLN A 4 -7.63 2.60 -3.33
N ILE A 5 -7.00 2.57 -4.49
CA ILE A 5 -6.24 1.42 -5.00
C ILE A 5 -4.89 1.90 -5.53
N ASP A 6 -3.92 0.99 -5.54
CA ASP A 6 -2.63 1.15 -6.17
C ASP A 6 -2.26 -0.11 -6.97
N ALA A 7 -1.55 0.10 -8.07
CA ALA A 7 -1.10 -0.92 -9.02
C ALA A 7 0.42 -0.84 -9.30
N GLY A 8 1.20 -0.16 -8.44
CA GLY A 8 2.65 -0.05 -8.59
C GLY A 8 3.42 -1.34 -8.23
N GLY A 9 2.77 -2.29 -7.56
CA GLY A 9 3.33 -3.59 -7.23
C GLY A 9 3.71 -4.43 -8.47
N ASP A 10 4.65 -5.36 -8.32
CA ASP A 10 5.01 -6.32 -9.39
C ASP A 10 3.86 -7.32 -9.66
N LYS A 11 2.88 -6.84 -10.43
CA LYS A 11 1.67 -7.56 -10.84
C LYS A 11 0.78 -7.99 -9.68
N TYR A 12 0.78 -7.26 -8.57
CA TYR A 12 -0.18 -7.39 -7.48
C TYR A 12 -0.82 -6.03 -7.21
N LEU A 13 -2.04 -6.02 -6.68
CA LEU A 13 -2.76 -4.78 -6.34
C LEU A 13 -2.80 -4.58 -4.84
N ALA A 14 -2.94 -3.32 -4.44
CA ALA A 14 -3.14 -2.95 -3.06
C ALA A 14 -4.22 -1.86 -2.96
N GLY A 15 -4.80 -1.68 -1.78
CA GLY A 15 -5.76 -0.61 -1.58
C GLY A 15 -6.40 -0.63 -0.20
N VAL A 16 -7.24 0.37 0.04
CA VAL A 16 -7.96 0.51 1.30
C VAL A 16 -9.43 0.82 1.05
N ASN A 17 -10.30 0.38 1.96
CA ASN A 17 -11.73 0.69 1.91
C ASN A 17 -12.10 1.93 2.76
N THR A 18 -13.38 2.29 2.74
CA THR A 18 -13.94 3.39 3.54
C THR A 18 -13.86 3.16 5.05
N GLU A 19 -13.72 1.91 5.49
CA GLU A 19 -13.51 1.52 6.90
C GLU A 19 -12.02 1.39 7.26
N GLU A 20 -11.14 1.89 6.38
CA GLU A 20 -9.68 1.87 6.51
C GLU A 20 -9.07 0.45 6.56
N VAL A 21 -9.84 -0.57 6.20
CA VAL A 21 -9.33 -1.94 6.06
C VAL A 21 -8.43 -1.99 4.85
N VAL A 22 -7.24 -2.56 5.05
CA VAL A 22 -6.19 -2.70 4.03
C VAL A 22 -6.36 -4.04 3.32
N TYR A 23 -6.28 -4.00 2.00
CA TYR A 23 -6.38 -5.18 1.16
C TYR A 23 -5.21 -5.26 0.19
N CYS A 24 -4.89 -6.47 -0.22
CA CYS A 24 -4.09 -6.72 -1.40
C CYS A 24 -4.69 -7.84 -2.24
N LEU A 25 -4.35 -7.85 -3.52
CA LEU A 25 -4.71 -8.90 -4.47
C LEU A 25 -3.42 -9.51 -5.01
N ASN A 26 -3.24 -10.81 -4.79
CA ASN A 26 -2.05 -11.52 -5.25
C ASN A 26 -2.02 -11.60 -6.77
N ARG A 27 -0.81 -11.79 -7.30
CA ARG A 27 -0.55 -11.82 -8.74
C ARG A 27 -1.38 -12.82 -9.51
N TYR A 28 -1.65 -13.99 -8.93
CA TYR A 28 -2.47 -15.01 -9.58
C TYR A 28 -3.85 -14.46 -9.92
N ASP A 29 -4.52 -13.81 -8.98
CA ASP A 29 -5.82 -13.19 -9.20
C ASP A 29 -5.72 -11.95 -10.10
N THR A 30 -4.71 -11.10 -9.91
CA THR A 30 -4.52 -9.85 -10.68
C THR A 30 -4.36 -10.10 -12.19
N ILE A 31 -3.65 -11.15 -12.58
CA ILE A 31 -3.42 -11.47 -14.01
C ILE A 31 -4.39 -12.53 -14.54
N SER A 32 -5.26 -13.08 -13.69
CA SER A 32 -6.25 -14.05 -14.15
C SER A 32 -7.27 -13.37 -15.06
N GLY A 33 -7.77 -14.10 -16.07
CA GLY A 33 -8.95 -13.67 -16.83
C GLY A 33 -10.26 -13.92 -16.07
N SER A 34 -10.19 -14.31 -14.80
CA SER A 34 -11.35 -14.64 -13.97
C SER A 34 -12.04 -13.35 -13.51
N PRO A 35 -13.39 -13.28 -13.55
CA PRO A 35 -14.12 -12.18 -12.92
C PRO A 35 -14.12 -12.27 -11.38
N TYR A 36 -13.75 -13.43 -10.83
CA TYR A 36 -13.65 -13.65 -9.39
C TYR A 36 -12.23 -13.30 -8.90
N THR A 37 -12.15 -12.42 -7.91
CA THR A 37 -10.91 -11.95 -7.30
C THR A 37 -10.92 -12.21 -5.78
N HIS A 38 -9.80 -12.70 -5.25
CA HIS A 38 -9.66 -13.02 -3.83
C HIS A 38 -8.77 -11.99 -3.13
N PHE A 39 -9.38 -10.94 -2.61
CA PHE A 39 -8.66 -9.96 -1.80
C PHE A 39 -8.26 -10.57 -0.46
N THR A 40 -6.99 -10.39 -0.10
CA THR A 40 -6.45 -10.73 1.21
C THR A 40 -6.45 -9.48 2.09
N THR A 41 -6.93 -9.60 3.32
CA THR A 41 -6.88 -8.51 4.30
C THR A 41 -5.50 -8.44 4.96
N ILE A 42 -4.97 -7.23 5.09
CA ILE A 42 -3.74 -6.97 5.82
C ILE A 42 -4.12 -6.38 7.19
N PRO A 43 -3.60 -6.90 8.31
CA PRO A 43 -3.87 -6.33 9.63
C PRO A 43 -3.50 -4.85 9.70
N GLY A 44 -4.24 -4.04 10.45
CA GLY A 44 -4.01 -2.59 10.55
C GLY A 44 -5.12 -1.75 9.93
N ARG A 45 -4.94 -0.42 9.98
CA ARG A 45 -5.89 0.57 9.42
C ARG A 45 -5.11 1.68 8.73
N LEU A 46 -5.41 1.91 7.45
CA LEU A 46 -4.75 2.92 6.62
C LEU A 46 -5.77 3.69 5.79
N VAL A 47 -5.42 4.94 5.45
CA VAL A 47 -6.18 5.80 4.55
C VAL A 47 -5.58 5.85 3.14
N TYR A 48 -4.32 5.47 2.98
CA TYR A 48 -3.61 5.35 1.71
C TYR A 48 -2.58 4.22 1.78
N TYR A 49 -2.48 3.40 0.73
CA TYR A 49 -1.50 2.31 0.65
C TYR A 49 -1.00 2.16 -0.79
N SER A 50 0.31 2.31 -0.98
CA SER A 50 1.00 2.28 -2.28
C SER A 50 2.18 1.31 -2.23
N CYS A 51 2.42 0.62 -3.34
CA CYS A 51 3.29 -0.52 -3.43
C CYS A 51 4.25 -0.40 -4.60
N GLY A 52 5.47 -0.89 -4.41
CA GLY A 52 6.45 -1.02 -5.47
C GLY A 52 7.18 -2.36 -5.40
N ARG A 53 8.31 -2.44 -6.08
CA ARG A 53 9.12 -3.67 -6.13
C ARG A 53 9.75 -4.04 -4.78
N LEU A 54 10.09 -3.05 -3.96
CA LEU A 54 10.82 -3.25 -2.71
C LEU A 54 9.93 -3.37 -1.46
N GLY A 55 8.62 -3.28 -1.63
CA GLY A 55 7.65 -3.33 -0.55
C GLY A 55 6.54 -2.30 -0.74
N CYS A 56 5.74 -2.12 0.31
CA CYS A 56 4.64 -1.18 0.31
C CYS A 56 4.73 -0.21 1.47
N TRP A 57 4.12 0.92 1.28
CA TRP A 57 4.08 2.04 2.20
C TRP A 57 2.64 2.48 2.38
N GLY A 58 2.30 2.97 3.56
CA GLY A 58 0.98 3.51 3.80
C GLY A 58 0.95 4.52 4.92
N VAL A 59 -0.15 5.26 4.96
CA VAL A 59 -0.43 6.23 6.02
C VAL A 59 -1.79 5.95 6.65
N ASN A 60 -1.90 6.17 7.96
CA ASN A 60 -3.18 6.08 8.68
C ASN A 60 -3.86 7.45 8.78
N ASN A 61 -5.06 7.50 9.37
CA ASN A 61 -5.81 8.75 9.53
C ASN A 61 -5.15 9.76 10.50
N ALA A 62 -4.22 9.29 11.36
CA ALA A 62 -3.39 10.15 12.21
C ALA A 62 -2.14 10.68 11.47
N SER A 63 -2.04 10.45 10.15
CA SER A 63 -0.88 10.77 9.31
C SER A 63 0.41 10.01 9.66
N ASP A 64 0.34 8.96 10.50
CA ASP A 64 1.49 8.11 10.79
C ASP A 64 1.89 7.31 9.55
N ILE A 65 3.20 7.18 9.32
CA ILE A 65 3.77 6.50 8.16
C ILE A 65 4.16 5.07 8.54
N TYR A 66 3.82 4.10 7.70
CA TYR A 66 4.17 2.70 7.88
C TYR A 66 4.79 2.10 6.63
N PHE A 67 5.83 1.30 6.82
CA PHE A 67 6.38 0.40 5.80
C PHE A 67 5.95 -1.03 6.08
N ARG A 68 5.61 -1.79 5.03
CA ARG A 68 5.26 -3.22 5.10
C ARG A 68 6.40 -4.06 4.55
N TYR A 69 6.96 -4.92 5.40
CA TYR A 69 8.04 -5.82 5.01
C TYR A 69 7.55 -7.06 4.25
N ASN A 70 8.45 -7.60 3.42
CA ASN A 70 8.31 -8.90 2.75
C ASN A 70 7.08 -9.03 1.85
N VAL A 71 6.58 -7.91 1.31
CA VAL A 71 5.52 -7.94 0.29
C VAL A 71 6.08 -8.54 -1.00
N LYS A 72 5.42 -9.56 -1.53
CA LYS A 72 5.81 -10.26 -2.76
C LYS A 72 4.59 -10.46 -3.66
N PRO A 73 4.77 -10.67 -4.98
CA PRO A 73 3.65 -10.89 -5.90
C PRO A 73 2.70 -12.03 -5.51
N THR A 74 3.22 -13.09 -4.88
CA THR A 74 2.44 -14.26 -4.45
C THR A 74 2.17 -14.31 -2.94
N ALA A 75 2.58 -13.26 -2.22
CA ALA A 75 2.38 -13.08 -0.77
C ALA A 75 2.27 -11.57 -0.51
N CYS A 76 1.24 -10.96 -1.07
CA CYS A 76 1.04 -9.51 -1.06
C CYS A 76 0.76 -8.96 0.35
N GLU A 77 0.38 -9.82 1.30
CA GLU A 77 0.11 -9.47 2.68
C GLU A 77 1.35 -9.06 3.46
N GLY A 78 2.54 -9.51 3.02
CA GLY A 78 3.80 -9.29 3.72
C GLY A 78 3.79 -9.81 5.17
N SER A 79 4.81 -9.43 5.96
CA SER A 79 5.00 -10.03 7.29
C SER A 79 4.69 -9.09 8.46
N GLN A 80 5.16 -7.85 8.42
CA GLN A 80 5.07 -6.93 9.56
C GLN A 80 5.06 -5.47 9.14
N TRP A 81 4.45 -4.64 9.98
CA TRP A 81 4.49 -3.18 9.86
C TRP A 81 5.67 -2.61 10.62
N TRP A 82 6.25 -1.55 10.08
CA TRP A 82 7.23 -0.72 10.75
C TRP A 82 6.82 0.74 10.66
N ARG A 83 6.62 1.36 11.83
CA ARG A 83 6.30 2.78 11.90
C ARG A 83 7.57 3.59 11.60
N VAL A 84 7.45 4.51 10.65
CA VAL A 84 8.51 5.43 10.25
C VAL A 84 8.18 6.80 10.82
N GLU A 85 9.17 7.49 11.38
CA GLU A 85 8.99 8.85 11.88
C GLU A 85 8.62 9.81 10.75
N GLY A 86 7.73 10.76 11.06
CA GLY A 86 7.20 11.73 10.11
C GLY A 86 5.69 11.72 10.07
N SER A 87 5.13 12.57 9.20
CA SER A 87 3.68 12.73 9.02
C SER A 87 3.35 12.98 7.56
N LEU A 88 2.52 12.13 6.96
CA LEU A 88 2.10 12.24 5.55
C LEU A 88 0.59 11.99 5.39
N THR A 89 -0.04 12.67 4.42
CA THR A 89 -1.44 12.47 4.04
C THR A 89 -1.59 11.47 2.90
N MET A 90 -0.57 11.35 2.05
CA MET A 90 -0.44 10.33 1.02
C MET A 90 1.03 10.11 0.67
N LEU A 91 1.29 9.01 -0.02
CA LEU A 91 2.61 8.69 -0.57
C LEU A 91 2.46 7.81 -1.80
N GLU A 92 3.51 7.77 -2.62
CA GLU A 92 3.62 6.89 -3.78
C GLU A 92 4.99 6.22 -3.81
N VAL A 93 5.00 4.96 -4.26
CA VAL A 93 6.19 4.14 -4.40
C VAL A 93 6.51 3.93 -5.89
N GLY A 94 7.66 4.42 -6.33
CA GLY A 94 8.18 4.18 -7.66
C GLY A 94 8.60 2.73 -7.87
N THR A 95 8.57 2.27 -9.12
CA THR A 95 9.04 0.92 -9.51
C THR A 95 10.55 0.73 -9.28
N ASP A 96 11.30 1.83 -9.23
CA ASP A 96 12.72 1.89 -8.85
C ASP A 96 12.96 1.85 -7.33
N GLY A 97 11.89 1.84 -6.53
CA GLY A 97 11.93 1.85 -5.07
C GLY A 97 11.99 3.24 -4.43
N SER A 98 11.98 4.31 -5.23
CA SER A 98 11.84 5.67 -4.70
C SER A 98 10.49 5.86 -4.01
N VAL A 99 10.45 6.70 -2.97
CA VAL A 99 9.19 7.01 -2.27
C VAL A 99 9.04 8.51 -2.17
N PHE A 100 7.89 9.01 -2.60
CA PHE A 100 7.51 10.41 -2.46
C PHE A 100 6.28 10.53 -1.60
N GLY A 101 6.24 11.54 -0.72
CA GLY A 101 5.14 11.76 0.22
C GLY A 101 4.71 13.22 0.24
N LEU A 102 3.41 13.44 0.45
CA LEU A 102 2.83 14.75 0.71
C LEU A 102 2.48 14.86 2.20
N SER A 103 2.97 15.90 2.86
CA SER A 103 2.65 16.18 4.26
C SER A 103 1.34 16.97 4.43
N PRO A 104 0.76 17.02 5.64
CA PRO A 104 -0.43 17.83 5.91
C PRO A 104 -0.27 19.33 5.62
N ASP A 105 0.95 19.88 5.72
CA ASP A 105 1.27 21.27 5.39
C ASP A 105 1.59 21.51 3.90
N GLY A 106 1.38 20.51 3.04
CA GLY A 106 1.51 20.63 1.59
C GLY A 106 2.95 20.54 1.07
N LYS A 107 3.90 20.05 1.88
CA LYS A 107 5.29 19.85 1.45
C LYS A 107 5.48 18.45 0.87
N VAL A 108 6.34 18.38 -0.13
CA VAL A 108 6.74 17.10 -0.75
C VAL A 108 8.07 16.64 -0.18
N TYR A 109 8.12 15.38 0.23
CA TYR A 109 9.32 14.73 0.73
C TYR A 109 9.70 13.57 -0.18
N LYS A 110 11.01 13.27 -0.25
CA LYS A 110 11.55 12.11 -0.93
C LYS A 110 12.35 11.27 0.07
N ARG A 111 12.25 9.96 -0.04
CA ARG A 111 13.14 8.99 0.61
C ARG A 111 13.98 8.26 -0.42
#